data_AF-V5WFF8-F1
#
_entry.id   AF-V5WFF8-F1
#
_cell.length_a   1.000
_cell.length_b   1.000
_cell.length_c   1.000
_cell.angle_alpha   90.00
_cell.angle_beta   90.00
_cell.angle_gamma   90.00
#
_symmetry.space_group_name_H-M   'P 1'
#
loop_
_entity.id
_entity.type
_entity.pdbx_description
1 polymer ?
#
loop_
_entity_poly.entity_id
_entity_poly.type
_entity_poly.pdbx_seq_one_letter_code
_entity_poly.pdbx_strand_id
1 'polypeptide(L)'
;MGSLDGCNVLDYGGGEEEVLARMLREQGVRADCWDPVYGHNTLESAPYHRIICCEAAEHFARPGNEFRRMKNLLRSGGLIYVVTRLSDTIDQPLTWWYINDSTHLVFYSCRSWEYIADSFGFTLLRCDSKSQILLQG
;
A
#
# COMPACT_ATOMS: atom_id res chain seq x y z
N MET A 1 -5.93 -17.16 -3.00
CA MET A 1 -6.01 -15.83 -3.66
C MET A 1 -7.12 -15.96 -4.69
N GLY A 2 -8.22 -15.21 -4.57
CA GLY A 2 -9.37 -15.31 -5.49
C GLY A 2 -9.04 -14.76 -6.88
N SER A 3 -9.86 -15.08 -7.88
CA SER A 3 -9.72 -14.54 -9.24
C SER A 3 -9.80 -13.00 -9.23
N LEU A 4 -9.01 -12.36 -10.10
CA LEU A 4 -9.05 -10.91 -10.36
C LEU A 4 -9.99 -10.55 -11.52
N ASP A 5 -10.73 -11.53 -12.07
CA ASP A 5 -11.66 -11.28 -13.17
C ASP A 5 -12.70 -10.22 -12.78
N GLY A 6 -12.82 -9.20 -13.63
CA GLY A 6 -13.73 -8.07 -13.40
C GLY A 6 -13.33 -7.12 -12.25
N CYS A 7 -12.23 -7.37 -11.55
CA CYS A 7 -11.72 -6.49 -10.50
C CYS A 7 -11.01 -5.28 -11.10
N ASN A 8 -11.20 -4.13 -10.43
CA ASN A 8 -10.41 -2.93 -10.65
C ASN A 8 -9.33 -2.88 -9.58
N VAL A 9 -8.08 -2.75 -10.00
CA VAL A 9 -6.91 -2.75 -9.12
C VAL A 9 -6.20 -1.40 -9.22
N LEU A 10 -5.74 -0.88 -8.09
CA LEU A 10 -4.84 0.26 -8.03
C LEU A 10 -3.47 -0.20 -7.55
N ASP A 11 -2.44 0.09 -8.32
CA ASP A 11 -1.04 0.03 -7.90
C ASP A 11 -0.65 1.38 -7.29
N TYR A 12 -0.44 1.41 -5.98
CA TYR A 12 -0.21 2.62 -5.18
C TYR A 12 1.28 2.73 -4.83
N GLY A 13 1.97 3.67 -5.48
CA GLY A 13 3.42 3.76 -5.47
C GLY A 13 4.07 2.79 -6.47
N GLY A 14 3.48 2.64 -7.66
CA GLY A 14 3.94 1.69 -8.67
C GLY A 14 5.31 2.02 -9.30
N GLY A 15 5.93 3.14 -8.93
CA GLY A 15 7.23 3.57 -9.41
C GLY A 15 7.25 4.00 -10.87
N GLU A 16 8.43 4.36 -11.36
CA GLU A 16 8.64 4.87 -12.72
C GLU A 16 8.06 4.00 -13.83
N GLU A 17 8.23 2.68 -13.69
CA GLU A 17 7.93 1.71 -14.75
C GLU A 17 6.52 1.10 -14.64
N GLU A 18 5.72 1.47 -13.62
CA GLU A 18 4.39 0.92 -13.34
C GLU A 18 4.31 -0.62 -13.47
N VAL A 19 5.36 -1.34 -13.04
CA VAL A 19 5.59 -2.73 -13.46
C VAL A 19 4.39 -3.62 -13.14
N LEU A 20 3.85 -3.50 -11.92
CA LEU A 20 2.72 -4.30 -11.48
C LEU A 20 1.43 -3.93 -12.23
N ALA A 21 1.12 -2.63 -12.36
CA ALA A 21 -0.04 -2.20 -13.15
C ALA A 21 0.04 -2.69 -14.62
N ARG A 22 1.21 -2.60 -15.26
CA ARG A 22 1.42 -3.11 -16.62
C ARG A 22 1.20 -4.62 -16.70
N MET A 23 1.81 -5.38 -15.80
CA MET A 23 1.64 -6.84 -15.75
C MET A 23 0.16 -7.24 -15.55
N LEU A 24 -0.58 -6.51 -14.71
CA LEU A 24 -2.01 -6.74 -14.52
C LEU A 24 -2.81 -6.44 -15.80
N ARG A 25 -2.52 -5.34 -16.50
CA ARG A 25 -3.15 -5.00 -17.78
C ARG A 25 -2.90 -6.06 -18.85
N GLU A 26 -1.69 -6.61 -18.93
CA GLU A 26 -1.33 -7.70 -19.85
C GLU A 26 -2.14 -8.98 -19.60
N GLN A 27 -2.59 -9.21 -18.37
CA GLN A 27 -3.47 -10.32 -18.00
C GLN A 27 -4.96 -9.97 -18.16
N GLY A 28 -5.29 -8.82 -18.74
CA GLY A 28 -6.68 -8.37 -18.95
C GLY A 28 -7.37 -7.80 -17.70
N VAL A 29 -6.61 -7.51 -16.63
CA VAL A 29 -7.15 -6.87 -15.42
C VAL A 29 -7.18 -5.36 -15.62
N ARG A 30 -8.27 -4.71 -15.18
CA ARG A 30 -8.36 -3.24 -15.15
C ARG A 30 -7.47 -2.73 -14.01
N ALA A 31 -6.31 -2.18 -14.34
CA ALA A 31 -5.35 -1.68 -13.37
C ALA A 31 -4.90 -0.25 -13.67
N ASP A 32 -4.92 0.58 -12.64
CA ASP A 32 -4.39 1.95 -12.68
C ASP A 32 -3.13 2.04 -11.81
N CYS A 33 -2.31 3.07 -12.03
CA CYS A 33 -1.15 3.38 -11.20
C CYS A 33 -1.26 4.80 -10.63
N TRP A 34 -1.02 4.92 -9.33
CA TRP A 34 -0.88 6.18 -8.63
C TRP A 34 0.51 6.27 -7.99
N ASP A 35 1.39 7.06 -8.58
CA ASP A 35 2.70 7.44 -8.07
C ASP A 35 3.00 8.92 -8.39
N PRO A 36 2.82 9.84 -7.43
CA PRO A 36 3.01 11.27 -7.66
C PRO A 36 4.49 11.66 -7.84
N VAL A 37 5.44 10.80 -7.45
CA VAL A 37 6.88 11.08 -7.60
C VAL A 37 7.28 10.97 -9.07
N TYR A 38 6.73 9.98 -9.78
CA TYR A 38 6.99 9.72 -11.20
C TYR A 38 5.93 10.30 -12.13
N GLY A 39 4.91 10.98 -11.59
CA GLY A 39 3.86 11.64 -12.38
C GLY A 39 2.72 10.71 -12.81
N HIS A 40 2.68 9.47 -12.32
CA HIS A 40 1.60 8.53 -12.56
C HIS A 40 0.41 8.89 -11.68
N ASN A 41 -0.67 9.38 -12.27
CA ASN A 41 -1.81 9.90 -11.53
C ASN A 41 -3.15 9.39 -12.07
N THR A 42 -3.12 8.27 -12.77
CA THR A 42 -4.29 7.66 -13.40
C THR A 42 -5.18 7.04 -12.32
N LEU A 43 -6.45 7.45 -12.29
CA LEU A 43 -7.45 6.93 -11.34
C LEU A 43 -8.81 6.63 -12.02
N GLU A 44 -8.77 6.20 -13.27
CA GLU A 44 -9.95 6.06 -14.14
C GLU A 44 -10.90 4.92 -13.73
N SER A 45 -10.37 3.91 -13.06
CA SER A 45 -11.08 2.68 -12.70
C SER A 45 -11.64 2.71 -11.26
N ALA A 46 -11.58 3.86 -10.56
CA ALA A 46 -12.14 3.99 -9.21
C ALA A 46 -13.68 3.83 -9.20
N PRO A 47 -14.28 3.30 -8.11
CA PRO A 47 -13.64 2.78 -6.92
C PRO A 47 -13.02 1.39 -7.12
N TYR A 48 -11.93 1.12 -6.41
CA TYR A 48 -11.15 -0.10 -6.58
C TYR A 48 -11.62 -1.24 -5.70
N HIS A 49 -11.50 -2.45 -6.24
CA HIS A 49 -11.73 -3.69 -5.49
C HIS A 49 -10.50 -4.06 -4.67
N ARG A 50 -9.31 -3.75 -5.21
CA ARG A 50 -8.02 -4.02 -4.59
C ARG A 50 -7.12 -2.80 -4.75
N ILE A 51 -6.41 -2.43 -3.69
CA ILE A 51 -5.28 -1.51 -3.74
C ILE A 51 -4.05 -2.30 -3.30
N ILE A 52 -2.96 -2.19 -4.05
CA ILE A 52 -1.68 -2.81 -3.72
C ILE A 52 -0.69 -1.68 -3.48
N CYS A 53 0.02 -1.70 -2.35
CA CYS A 53 1.01 -0.71 -1.98
C CYS A 53 2.28 -1.45 -1.57
N CYS A 54 3.21 -1.60 -2.50
CA CYS A 54 4.41 -2.43 -2.32
C CYS A 54 5.64 -1.54 -2.18
N GLU A 55 6.28 -1.58 -1.01
CA GLU A 55 7.50 -0.82 -0.66
C GLU A 55 7.36 0.70 -0.88
N ALA A 56 6.14 1.24 -0.74
CA ALA A 56 5.84 2.67 -0.90
C ALA A 56 5.37 3.34 0.39
N ALA A 57 4.82 2.57 1.34
CA ALA A 57 4.21 3.13 2.55
C ALA A 57 5.25 3.78 3.48
N GLU A 58 6.48 3.27 3.48
CA GLU A 58 7.64 3.80 4.19
C GLU A 58 8.10 5.18 3.68
N HIS A 59 7.74 5.54 2.44
CA HIS A 59 8.11 6.82 1.81
C HIS A 59 7.02 7.89 1.99
N PHE A 60 5.92 7.57 2.68
CA PHE A 60 4.83 8.51 2.85
C PHE A 60 5.24 9.69 3.74
N ALA A 61 5.40 10.87 3.14
CA ALA A 61 5.64 12.11 3.88
C ALA A 61 4.47 12.50 4.81
N ARG A 62 3.25 12.08 4.46
CA ARG A 62 2.02 12.31 5.25
C ARG A 62 1.14 11.05 5.25
N PRO A 63 1.48 10.00 6.01
CA PRO A 63 0.81 8.70 5.94
C PRO A 63 -0.71 8.80 6.14
N GLY A 64 -1.15 9.64 7.08
CA GLY A 64 -2.59 9.82 7.33
C GLY A 64 -3.38 10.41 6.15
N ASN A 65 -2.74 11.17 5.26
CA ASN A 65 -3.38 11.64 4.03
C ASN A 65 -3.47 10.51 2.99
N GLU A 66 -2.42 9.70 2.87
CA GLU A 66 -2.36 8.58 1.94
C GLU A 66 -3.36 7.49 2.32
N PHE A 67 -3.45 7.10 3.59
CA PHE A 67 -4.45 6.13 4.07
C PHE A 67 -5.88 6.64 3.91
N ARG A 68 -6.12 7.95 4.13
CA ARG A 68 -7.43 8.55 3.87
C ARG A 68 -7.77 8.56 2.37
N ARG A 69 -6.79 8.83 1.49
CA ARG A 69 -7.00 8.73 0.04
C ARG A 69 -7.34 7.29 -0.35
N MET A 70 -6.55 6.32 0.08
CA MET A 70 -6.80 4.91 -0.20
C MET A 70 -8.20 4.50 0.29
N LYS A 71 -8.63 4.94 1.48
CA LYS A 71 -9.98 4.67 1.99
C LYS A 71 -11.07 5.20 1.05
N ASN A 72 -10.91 6.41 0.54
CA ASN A 72 -11.89 7.05 -0.36
C ASN A 72 -11.91 6.42 -1.77
N LEU A 73 -10.78 5.88 -2.23
CA LEU A 73 -10.66 5.20 -3.52
C LEU A 73 -11.13 3.74 -3.46
N LEU A 74 -11.17 3.15 -2.26
CA LEU A 74 -11.53 1.76 -2.06
C LEU A 74 -13.05 1.58 -2.03
N ARG A 75 -13.54 0.55 -2.72
CA ARG A 75 -14.94 0.12 -2.61
C ARG A 75 -15.22 -0.42 -1.21
N SER A 76 -16.47 -0.31 -0.73
CA SER A 76 -16.92 -0.99 0.49
C SER A 76 -16.58 -2.49 0.45
N GLY A 77 -15.92 -3.00 1.49
CA GLY A 77 -15.46 -4.39 1.57
C GLY A 77 -14.23 -4.70 0.71
N GLY A 78 -13.67 -3.71 0.01
CA GLY A 78 -12.44 -3.83 -0.77
C GLY A 78 -11.23 -4.10 0.10
N LEU A 79 -10.14 -4.55 -0.52
CA LEU A 79 -8.92 -4.93 0.20
C LEU A 79 -7.74 -4.02 -0.17
N ILE A 80 -6.91 -3.69 0.81
CA ILE A 80 -5.60 -3.07 0.61
C ILE A 80 -4.55 -4.08 1.04
N TYR A 81 -3.64 -4.41 0.12
CA TYR A 81 -2.47 -5.21 0.43
C TYR A 81 -1.26 -4.30 0.49
N VAL A 82 -0.63 -4.21 1.66
CA VAL A 82 0.59 -3.43 1.86
C VAL A 82 1.74 -4.39 2.09
N VAL A 83 2.86 -4.13 1.42
CA VAL A 83 4.15 -4.75 1.71
C VAL A 83 5.10 -3.64 2.12
N THR A 84 5.53 -3.64 3.37
CA THR A 84 6.53 -2.70 3.89
C THR A 84 7.18 -3.31 5.10
N ARG A 85 8.46 -3.06 5.35
CA ARG A 85 9.18 -3.74 6.41
C ARG A 85 8.69 -3.31 7.79
N LEU A 86 8.37 -4.27 8.64
CA LEU A 86 7.98 -4.01 10.03
C LEU A 86 9.18 -4.04 10.98
N SER A 87 9.12 -3.21 12.00
CA SER A 87 10.06 -3.22 13.12
C SER A 87 9.32 -3.04 14.44
N ASP A 88 9.25 -4.11 15.23
CA ASP A 88 8.65 -4.07 16.57
C ASP A 88 9.62 -3.55 17.64
N THR A 89 10.91 -3.47 17.32
CA THR A 89 11.95 -2.89 18.19
C THR A 89 12.73 -1.81 17.43
N ILE A 90 13.13 -0.76 18.15
CA ILE A 90 14.06 0.29 17.64
C ILE A 90 15.53 -0.16 17.85
N ASP A 91 15.76 -1.38 18.34
CA ASP A 91 16.99 -1.75 19.04
C ASP A 91 18.22 -2.03 18.16
N GLN A 92 18.18 -1.77 16.85
CA GLN A 92 19.40 -1.87 16.01
C GLN A 92 19.52 -0.73 14.98
N PRO A 93 19.68 0.53 15.43
CA PRO A 93 19.69 1.68 14.52
C PRO A 93 20.96 1.79 13.66
N LEU A 94 22.06 1.08 13.98
CA LEU A 94 23.35 1.29 13.31
C LEU A 94 23.70 0.27 12.21
N THR A 95 23.02 -0.88 12.15
CA THR A 95 23.30 -1.94 11.15
C THR A 95 22.16 -2.16 10.16
N TRP A 96 21.04 -1.46 10.32
CA TRP A 96 19.88 -1.63 9.46
C TRP A 96 19.97 -0.72 8.23
N TRP A 97 20.43 -1.29 7.12
CA TRP A 97 20.51 -0.61 5.81
C TRP A 97 19.19 0.07 5.39
N TYR A 98 18.05 -0.41 5.90
CA TYR A 98 16.72 0.12 5.63
C TYR A 98 16.42 1.45 6.38
N ILE A 99 17.07 1.75 7.50
CA ILE A 99 16.97 3.10 8.13
C ILE A 99 17.94 4.08 7.45
N ASN A 100 19.04 3.56 6.89
CA ASN A 100 20.08 4.39 6.27
C ASN A 100 19.71 4.87 4.86
N ASP A 101 18.57 4.42 4.31
CA ASP A 101 18.00 5.00 3.10
C ASP A 101 17.26 6.30 3.44
N SER A 102 17.73 7.42 2.89
CA SER A 102 17.17 8.74 3.16
C SER A 102 15.75 8.94 2.61
N THR A 103 15.25 8.02 1.78
CA THR A 103 13.87 8.03 1.26
C THR A 103 12.87 7.42 2.24
N HIS A 104 13.33 6.65 3.24
CA HIS A 104 12.46 6.04 4.24
C HIS A 104 12.12 7.06 5.34
N LEU A 105 10.90 7.59 5.29
CA LEU A 105 10.42 8.63 6.18
C LEU A 105 9.70 8.08 7.41
N VAL A 106 9.11 6.88 7.28
CA VAL A 106 8.23 6.29 8.30
C VAL A 106 8.48 4.79 8.41
N PHE A 107 8.51 4.29 9.64
CA PHE A 107 8.65 2.86 9.95
C PHE A 107 7.41 2.39 10.72
N TYR A 108 6.91 1.21 10.35
CA TYR A 108 5.69 0.66 10.92
C TYR A 108 5.98 -0.55 11.81
N SER A 109 5.14 -0.72 12.83
CA SER A 109 5.02 -1.95 13.62
C SER A 109 3.61 -2.51 13.41
N CYS A 110 3.32 -3.74 13.86
CA CYS A 110 1.93 -4.21 13.80
C CYS A 110 0.98 -3.34 14.63
N ARG A 111 1.46 -2.77 15.75
CA ARG A 111 0.69 -1.81 16.55
C ARG A 111 0.38 -0.52 15.77
N SER A 112 1.30 -0.07 14.92
CA SER A 112 1.04 1.07 14.02
C SER A 112 -0.10 0.75 13.05
N TRP A 113 -0.14 -0.47 12.51
CA TRP A 113 -1.20 -0.91 11.60
C TRP A 113 -2.56 -1.10 12.27
N GLU A 114 -2.60 -1.54 13.53
CA GLU A 114 -3.82 -1.55 14.35
C GLU A 114 -4.37 -0.14 14.52
N TYR A 115 -3.50 0.82 14.86
CA TYR A 115 -3.88 2.23 14.99
C TYR A 115 -4.37 2.83 13.66
N ILE A 116 -3.69 2.54 12.55
CA ILE A 116 -4.10 2.98 11.21
C ILE A 116 -5.46 2.39 10.87
N ALA A 117 -5.69 1.11 11.15
CA ALA A 117 -6.97 0.48 10.85
C ALA A 117 -8.12 1.18 11.59
N ASP A 118 -7.99 1.37 12.91
CA ASP A 118 -9.00 2.04 13.73
C ASP A 118 -9.22 3.51 13.29
N SER A 119 -8.13 4.26 13.10
CA SER A 119 -8.18 5.70 12.80
C SER A 119 -8.79 6.05 11.45
N PHE A 120 -8.66 5.15 10.45
CA PHE A 120 -9.11 5.40 9.08
C PHE A 120 -10.31 4.52 8.66
N GLY A 121 -10.89 3.79 9.61
CA GLY A 121 -12.07 2.96 9.38
C GLY A 121 -11.80 1.74 8.52
N PHE A 122 -10.64 1.12 8.67
CA PHE A 122 -10.35 -0.20 8.11
C PHE A 122 -10.50 -1.28 9.17
N THR A 123 -10.61 -2.53 8.72
CA THR A 123 -10.40 -3.72 9.54
C THR A 123 -9.04 -4.31 9.21
N LEU A 124 -8.18 -4.48 10.21
CA LEU A 124 -6.90 -5.20 10.05
C LEU A 124 -7.18 -6.70 9.98
N LEU A 125 -7.09 -7.29 8.79
CA LEU A 125 -7.31 -8.73 8.59
C LEU A 125 -6.05 -9.55 8.86
N ARG A 126 -4.87 -8.99 8.55
CA ARG A 126 -3.58 -9.63 8.78
C ARG A 126 -2.48 -8.58 8.94
N CYS A 127 -1.60 -8.80 9.90
CA CYS A 127 -0.28 -8.18 9.97
C CYS A 127 0.69 -9.31 10.28
N ASP A 128 1.53 -9.70 9.32
CA ASP A 128 2.65 -10.59 9.65
C ASP A 128 3.79 -9.77 10.27
N SER A 129 4.61 -10.39 11.11
CA SER A 129 5.69 -9.69 11.82
C SER A 129 6.89 -9.33 10.92
N LYS A 130 6.77 -9.44 9.59
CA LYS A 130 7.87 -9.23 8.65
C LYS A 130 7.60 -8.04 7.73
N SER A 131 6.58 -8.16 6.88
CA SER A 131 6.27 -7.10 5.93
C SER A 131 4.87 -7.09 5.32
N GLN A 132 4.04 -8.12 5.51
CA GLN A 132 2.76 -8.23 4.80
C GLN A 132 1.60 -7.79 5.68
N ILE A 133 0.82 -6.85 5.18
CA ILE A 133 -0.34 -6.30 5.85
C ILE A 133 -1.55 -6.37 4.90
N LEU A 134 -2.68 -6.80 5.44
CA LEU A 134 -3.95 -6.84 4.73
C LEU A 134 -5.00 -6.06 5.51
N LEU A 135 -5.51 -5.00 4.89
CA LEU A 135 -6.60 -4.18 5.40
C LEU A 135 -7.86 -4.42 4.56
N GLN A 136 -9.02 -4.30 5.20
CA GLN A 136 -10.32 -4.24 4.53
C GLN A 136 -10.99 -2.90 4.82
N GLY A 137 -11.57 -2.26 3.80
CA GLY A 137 -12.35 -1.04 3.97
C GLY A 137 -13.85 -1.24 4.02
#